data_AF-A0A3D1L173-F1
#
_entry.id   AF-A0A3D1L173-F1
#
_cell.length_a   1.000
_cell.length_b   1.000
_cell.length_c   1.000
_cell.angle_alpha   90.00
_cell.angle_beta   90.00
_cell.angle_gamma   90.00
#
_symmetry.space_group_name_H-M   'P 1'
#
loop_
_entity.id
_entity.type
_entity.pdbx_description
1 polymer ?
#
loop_
_entity_poly.entity_id
_entity_poly.type
_entity_poly.pdbx_seq_one_letter_code
_entity_poly.pdbx_strand_id
1 'polypeptide(L)'
;MLTFNFNRIFKARGIDKPFSYLVKAGYSDNFATRIVNNRNRRLDLADVEKLCELLQCTPNDLLEWIPDSKDKTNDRHPLISIKRSDKVAQLTQILNAIPLDKLSEIESVIKKEIER
;
A
#
# COMPACT_ATOMS: atom_id res chain seq x y z
N MET A 1 4.01 17.35 -5.63
CA MET A 1 2.59 17.15 -5.27
C MET A 1 2.46 15.95 -4.35
N LEU A 2 1.78 16.11 -3.23
CA LEU A 2 1.41 15.01 -2.33
C LEU A 2 0.06 14.43 -2.78
N THR A 3 -0.05 13.11 -2.85
CA THR A 3 -1.28 12.39 -3.25
C THR A 3 -1.42 11.09 -2.47
N PHE A 4 -2.62 10.54 -2.45
CA PHE A 4 -2.84 9.17 -1.98
C PHE A 4 -2.49 8.14 -3.05
N ASN A 5 -1.93 7.00 -2.64
CA ASN A 5 -1.67 5.85 -3.50
C ASN A 5 -2.07 4.53 -2.82
N PHE A 6 -3.37 4.24 -2.83
CA PHE A 6 -3.93 3.02 -2.22
C PHE A 6 -3.59 1.76 -3.01
N ASN A 7 -3.49 1.87 -4.34
CA ASN A 7 -3.15 0.75 -5.23
C ASN A 7 -1.83 0.08 -4.84
N ARG A 8 -0.84 0.86 -4.40
CA ARG A 8 0.43 0.32 -3.89
C ARG A 8 0.22 -0.60 -2.69
N ILE A 9 -0.60 -0.17 -1.74
CA ILE A 9 -0.85 -0.91 -0.49
C ILE A 9 -1.64 -2.18 -0.77
N PHE A 10 -2.70 -2.09 -1.58
CA PHE A 10 -3.49 -3.27 -1.93
C PHE A 10 -2.62 -4.35 -2.58
N LYS A 11 -1.75 -3.98 -3.52
CA LYS A 11 -0.79 -4.91 -4.13
C LYS A 11 0.20 -5.49 -3.12
N ALA A 12 0.81 -4.65 -2.28
CA ALA A 12 1.76 -5.10 -1.27
C ALA A 12 1.13 -6.07 -0.24
N ARG A 13 -0.17 -5.91 0.03
CA ARG A 13 -0.95 -6.78 0.93
C ARG A 13 -1.60 -7.98 0.25
N GLY A 14 -1.41 -8.16 -1.07
CA GLY A 14 -2.02 -9.26 -1.81
C GLY A 14 -3.54 -9.16 -1.95
N ILE A 15 -4.09 -7.94 -1.91
CA ILE A 15 -5.54 -7.68 -2.03
C ILE A 15 -5.89 -7.52 -3.52
N ASP A 16 -6.34 -8.61 -4.15
CA ASP A 16 -6.68 -8.64 -5.58
C ASP A 16 -8.02 -7.96 -5.92
N LYS A 17 -8.93 -7.88 -4.94
CA LYS A 17 -10.25 -7.25 -5.10
C LYS A 17 -10.45 -6.11 -4.09
N PRO A 18 -9.75 -4.96 -4.26
CA PRO A 18 -9.78 -3.87 -3.29
C PRO A 18 -11.18 -3.32 -3.01
N PHE A 19 -12.03 -3.20 -4.03
CA PHE A 19 -13.39 -2.69 -3.86
C PHE A 19 -14.19 -3.60 -2.92
N SER A 20 -14.25 -4.90 -3.23
CA SER A 20 -14.96 -5.87 -2.41
C SER A 20 -14.37 -6.00 -1.01
N TYR A 21 -13.05 -5.85 -0.87
CA TYR A 21 -12.38 -5.85 0.43
C TYR A 21 -12.86 -4.69 1.32
N LEU A 22 -12.91 -3.47 0.78
CA LEU A 22 -13.39 -2.29 1.52
C LEU A 22 -14.89 -2.39 1.85
N VAL A 23 -15.72 -2.84 0.91
CA VAL A 23 -17.17 -3.01 1.16
C VAL A 23 -17.42 -4.04 2.26
N LYS A 24 -16.68 -5.16 2.26
CA LYS A 24 -16.74 -6.17 3.34
C LYS A 24 -16.28 -5.63 4.68
N ALA A 25 -15.37 -4.66 4.69
CA ALA A 25 -14.93 -3.96 5.90
C ALA A 25 -15.94 -2.87 6.36
N GLY A 26 -17.06 -2.68 5.66
CA GLY A 26 -18.14 -1.78 6.06
C GLY A 26 -18.10 -0.39 5.40
N TYR A 27 -17.20 -0.15 4.44
CA TYR A 27 -17.19 1.11 3.69
C TYR A 27 -18.29 1.13 2.63
N SER A 28 -18.84 2.33 2.36
CA SER A 28 -19.82 2.51 1.28
C SER A 28 -19.20 2.28 -0.10
N ASP A 29 -20.02 1.84 -1.06
CA ASP A 29 -19.60 1.63 -2.46
C ASP A 29 -18.95 2.89 -3.07
N ASN A 30 -19.49 4.07 -2.77
CA ASN A 30 -18.92 5.33 -3.25
C ASN A 30 -17.52 5.57 -2.65
N PHE A 31 -17.36 5.36 -1.34
CA PHE A 31 -16.06 5.50 -0.70
C PHE A 31 -15.04 4.50 -1.26
N ALA A 32 -15.42 3.23 -1.34
CA ALA A 32 -14.60 2.16 -1.90
C ALA A 32 -14.17 2.48 -3.34
N THR A 33 -15.11 2.89 -4.19
CA THR A 33 -14.83 3.28 -5.58
C THR A 33 -13.82 4.43 -5.66
N ARG A 34 -13.95 5.46 -4.80
CA ARG A 34 -13.03 6.59 -4.80
C ARG A 34 -11.64 6.21 -4.31
N ILE A 35 -11.54 5.34 -3.31
CA ILE A 35 -10.26 4.83 -2.78
C ILE A 35 -9.53 4.00 -3.85
N VAL A 36 -10.21 3.01 -4.43
CA VAL A 36 -9.61 2.11 -5.43
C VAL A 36 -9.14 2.85 -6.68
N ASN A 37 -9.87 3.89 -7.07
CA ASN A 37 -9.50 4.72 -8.23
C ASN A 37 -8.53 5.86 -7.89
N ASN A 38 -7.98 5.94 -6.66
CA ASN A 38 -7.15 7.05 -6.17
C ASN A 38 -7.77 8.44 -6.45
N ARG A 39 -9.10 8.57 -6.38
CA ARG A 39 -9.83 9.83 -6.65
C ARG A 39 -10.04 10.69 -5.41
N ASN A 40 -9.65 10.19 -4.24
CA ASN A 40 -9.70 10.96 -3.00
C ASN A 40 -8.54 11.94 -2.95
N ARG A 41 -8.84 13.25 -3.03
CA ARG A 41 -7.85 14.32 -2.78
C ARG A 41 -7.80 14.74 -1.32
N ARG A 42 -8.82 14.38 -0.55
CA ARG A 42 -9.00 14.69 0.87
C ARG A 42 -9.67 13.50 1.54
N LEU A 43 -9.14 13.13 2.69
CA LEU A 43 -9.74 12.25 3.67
C LEU A 43 -9.58 12.96 5.01
N ASP A 44 -10.57 12.85 5.89
CA ASP A 44 -10.39 13.33 7.26
C ASP A 44 -9.48 12.36 8.04
N LEU A 45 -9.05 12.78 9.22
CA LEU A 45 -8.14 11.98 10.04
C LEU A 45 -8.76 10.67 10.51
N ALA A 46 -10.08 10.65 10.73
CA ALA A 46 -10.79 9.46 11.18
C ALA A 46 -10.84 8.39 10.07
N ASP A 47 -11.04 8.80 8.82
CA ASP A 47 -10.96 7.91 7.66
C ASP A 47 -9.54 7.39 7.45
N VAL A 48 -8.52 8.25 7.62
CA VAL A 48 -7.11 7.85 7.54
C VAL A 48 -6.76 6.82 8.61
N GLU A 49 -7.15 7.07 9.86
CA GLU A 49 -6.92 6.15 10.98
C GLU A 49 -7.57 4.79 10.73
N LYS A 50 -8.86 4.75 10.39
CA LYS A 50 -9.57 3.49 10.09
C LYS A 50 -8.93 2.71 8.94
N LEU A 51 -8.50 3.41 7.89
CA LEU A 51 -7.80 2.78 6.77
C LEU A 51 -6.45 2.23 7.19
N CYS A 52 -5.71 2.95 8.03
CA CYS A 52 -4.43 2.50 8.60
C CYS A 52 -4.60 1.25 9.48
N GLU A 53 -5.62 1.21 10.33
CA GLU A 53 -5.95 0.04 11.15
C GLU A 53 -6.32 -1.17 10.28
N LEU A 54 -7.20 -0.98 9.30
CA LEU A 54 -7.62 -2.04 8.37
C LEU A 54 -6.43 -2.59 7.57
N LEU A 55 -5.58 -1.70 7.05
CA LEU A 55 -4.48 -2.06 6.15
C LEU A 55 -3.18 -2.35 6.90
N GLN A 56 -3.13 -2.22 8.23
CA GLN A 56 -1.93 -2.26 9.08
C GLN A 56 -0.77 -1.48 8.47
N CYS A 57 -0.97 -0.18 8.28
CA CYS A 57 0.02 0.72 7.74
C CYS A 57 0.00 2.06 8.46
N THR A 58 0.98 2.91 8.18
CA THR A 58 1.00 4.29 8.69
C THR A 58 0.38 5.27 7.69
N PRO A 59 0.03 6.51 8.10
CA PRO A 59 -0.44 7.52 7.16
C PRO A 59 0.56 7.81 6.03
N ASN A 60 1.87 7.74 6.30
CA ASN A 60 2.93 7.92 5.29
C ASN A 60 2.95 6.78 4.25
N ASP A 61 2.36 5.63 4.55
CA ASP A 61 2.26 4.53 3.59
C ASP A 61 1.14 4.75 2.57
N LEU A 62 0.06 5.44 2.99
CA LEU A 62 -1.06 5.86 2.15
C LEU A 62 -0.68 6.98 1.18
N LEU A 63 0.36 7.74 1.52
CA LEU A 63 0.78 8.94 0.81
C LEU A 63 1.97 8.68 -0.13
N GLU A 64 2.02 9.49 -1.17
CA GLU A 64 3.09 9.52 -2.16
C GLU A 64 3.43 10.97 -2.52
N TRP A 65 4.71 11.26 -2.58
CA TRP A 65 5.21 12.55 -3.03
C TRP A 65 5.81 12.47 -4.43
N ILE A 66 5.21 13.23 -5.35
CA ILE A 66 5.61 13.36 -6.75
C ILE A 66 6.25 14.74 -6.94
N PRO A 67 7.60 14.88 -6.94
CA PRO A 67 8.23 16.19 -7.12
C PRO A 67 7.88 16.80 -8.49
N ASP A 68 7.81 18.14 -8.57
CA ASP A 68 7.65 18.80 -9.87
C ASP A 68 8.96 18.64 -10.67
N SER A 69 8.82 18.42 -11.98
CA SER A 69 9.90 18.14 -12.93
C SER A 69 10.97 19.24 -13.03
N LYS A 70 10.65 20.45 -12.56
CA LYS A 70 11.56 21.60 -12.54
C LYS A 70 12.51 21.61 -11.33
N ASP A 71 12.18 20.87 -10.26
CA ASP A 71 13.00 20.78 -9.05
C ASP A 71 13.91 19.54 -9.09
N LYS A 72 14.95 19.60 -9.93
CA LYS A 72 16.03 18.59 -9.94
C LYS A 72 16.94 18.65 -8.70
N THR A 73 16.69 19.56 -7.77
CA THR A 73 17.49 19.81 -6.55
C THR A 73 16.90 19.19 -5.28
N ASN A 74 15.85 18.38 -5.40
CA ASN A 74 15.02 17.96 -4.27
C ASN A 74 15.50 16.70 -3.52
N ASP A 75 16.74 16.24 -3.76
CA ASP A 75 17.26 15.01 -3.16
C ASP A 75 17.55 15.13 -1.64
N ARG A 76 17.50 16.35 -1.10
CA ARG A 76 17.71 16.64 0.34
C ARG A 76 16.42 16.90 1.12
N HIS A 77 15.27 16.90 0.47
CA HIS A 77 14.02 17.23 1.14
C HIS A 77 13.44 16.01 1.89
N PRO A 78 12.95 16.16 3.13
CA PRO A 78 12.44 15.03 3.93
C PRO A 78 11.34 14.19 3.27
N LEU A 79 10.52 14.81 2.40
CA LEU A 79 9.47 14.09 1.63
C LEU A 79 10.03 13.05 0.66
N ILE A 80 11.34 13.03 0.39
CA ILE A 80 11.95 11.97 -0.40
C ILE A 80 11.73 10.58 0.19
N SER A 81 11.54 10.49 1.51
CA SER A 81 11.22 9.24 2.22
C SER A 81 9.89 8.60 1.76
N ILE A 82 8.95 9.41 1.26
CA ILE A 82 7.67 8.95 0.72
C ILE A 82 7.58 9.13 -0.81
N LYS A 83 8.70 9.42 -1.47
CA LYS A 83 8.84 9.27 -2.91
C LYS A 83 8.84 7.77 -3.20
N ARG A 84 7.78 7.25 -3.80
CA ARG A 84 7.68 5.82 -4.13
C ARG A 84 8.24 5.62 -5.55
N SER A 85 8.98 4.54 -5.75
CA SER A 85 9.35 4.07 -7.09
C SER A 85 8.33 3.03 -7.54
N ASP A 86 8.15 2.88 -8.85
CA ASP A 86 7.14 1.98 -9.45
C ASP A 86 7.28 0.50 -9.08
N LYS A 87 8.38 0.12 -8.40
CA LYS A 87 8.61 -1.25 -7.93
C LYS A 87 7.80 -1.54 -6.66
N VAL A 88 6.52 -1.82 -6.84
CA VAL A 88 5.71 -2.44 -5.79
C VAL A 88 6.10 -3.91 -5.70
N ALA A 89 6.61 -4.35 -4.55
CA ALA A 89 6.88 -5.76 -4.30
C ALA A 89 5.55 -6.55 -4.35
N GLN A 90 5.44 -7.48 -5.30
CA GLN A 90 4.29 -8.36 -5.45
C GLN A 90 4.62 -9.71 -4.81
N LEU A 91 4.66 -9.74 -3.47
CA LEU A 91 5.01 -10.94 -2.71
C LEU A 91 4.15 -12.14 -3.13
N THR A 92 2.85 -11.93 -3.33
CA THR A 92 1.92 -12.98 -3.78
C THR A 92 2.32 -13.58 -5.12
N GLN A 93 2.79 -12.79 -6.08
CA GLN A 93 3.27 -13.31 -7.36
C GLN A 93 4.50 -14.18 -7.20
N ILE A 94 5.42 -13.79 -6.31
CA ILE A 94 6.63 -14.57 -6.01
C ILE A 94 6.22 -15.90 -5.37
N LEU A 95 5.33 -15.87 -4.36
CA LEU A 95 4.83 -17.07 -3.69
C LEU A 95 4.12 -18.03 -4.64
N ASN A 96 3.34 -17.52 -5.59
CA ASN A 96 2.64 -18.35 -6.57
C ASN A 96 3.57 -19.04 -7.57
N ALA A 97 4.78 -18.50 -7.79
CA ALA A 97 5.77 -19.08 -8.69
C ALA A 97 6.70 -20.10 -8.01
N ILE A 98 6.64 -20.21 -6.68
CA ILE A 98 7.50 -21.11 -5.91
C ILE A 98 6.98 -22.56 -6.00
N PRO A 99 7.86 -23.54 -6.30
CA PRO A 99 7.52 -24.96 -6.24
C PRO A 99 7.00 -25.39 -4.86
N LEU A 100 6.06 -26.34 -4.83
CA LEU A 100 5.39 -26.76 -3.59
C LEU A 100 6.35 -27.28 -2.52
N ASP A 101 7.43 -27.97 -2.93
CA ASP A 101 8.46 -28.50 -2.05
C ASP A 101 9.28 -27.41 -1.34
N LYS A 102 9.24 -26.17 -1.85
CA LYS A 102 9.96 -25.01 -1.30
C LYS A 102 9.10 -24.08 -0.44
N LEU A 103 7.78 -24.25 -0.44
CA LEU A 103 6.89 -23.37 0.33
C LEU A 103 7.12 -23.48 1.84
N SER A 104 7.40 -24.68 2.35
CA SER A 104 7.67 -24.92 3.78
C SER A 104 8.94 -24.22 4.27
N GLU A 105 9.99 -24.20 3.44
CA GLU A 105 11.23 -23.48 3.73
C GLU A 105 10.97 -21.96 3.81
N ILE A 106 10.21 -21.42 2.87
CA ILE A 106 9.84 -19.99 2.84
C ILE A 106 8.98 -19.61 4.05
N GLU A 107 8.00 -20.44 4.42
CA GLU A 107 7.17 -20.19 5.61
C GLU A 107 8.02 -20.09 6.88
N SER A 108 9.01 -20.98 7.04
CA SER A 108 9.92 -20.97 8.19
C SER A 108 10.75 -19.68 8.27
N VAL A 109 11.23 -19.19 7.13
CA VAL A 109 11.97 -17.91 7.06
C VAL A 109 11.08 -16.74 7.45
N ILE A 110 9.84 -16.69 6.92
CA ILE A 110 8.90 -15.60 7.23
C ILE A 110 8.54 -15.58 8.72
N LYS A 111 8.27 -16.74 9.34
CA LYS A 111 7.96 -16.82 10.77
C LYS A 111 9.11 -16.28 11.64
N LYS A 112 10.34 -16.64 11.32
CA LYS A 112 11.54 -16.19 12.07
C LYS A 112 11.71 -14.67 12.06
N GLU A 113 11.37 -13.99 10.97
CA GLU A 113 11.48 -12.54 10.89
C GLU A 113 10.32 -11.80 11.57
N ILE A 114 9.15 -12.42 11.71
CA ILE A 114 7.99 -11.83 12.40
C ILE A 114 8.12 -11.96 13.92
N GLU A 115 8.69 -13.05 14.41
CA GLU A 115 8.86 -13.34 15.85
C GLU A 115 10.07 -12.63 16.48
N ARG A 116 10.83 -11.87 15.71
CA ARG A 116 12.06 -11.18 16.13
C ARG A 116 11.79 -9.79 16.68
#